data_AF-A0A7V8A9B9-F1
#
_entry.id   AF-A0A7V8A9B9-F1
#
_cell.length_a   1.000
_cell.length_b   1.000
_cell.length_c   1.000
_cell.angle_alpha   90.00
_cell.angle_beta   90.00
_cell.angle_gamma   90.00
#
_symmetry.space_group_name_H-M   'P 1'
#
loop_
_entity.id
_entity.type
_entity.pdbx_description
1 polymer ?
#
loop_
_entity_poly.entity_id
_entity_poly.type
_entity_poly.pdbx_seq_one_letter_code
_entity_poly.pdbx_strand_id
1 'polypeptide(L)' 'MTNAYGEISRYDSYEYVLVNEDFDETYEHLKTIIAAERLQRHRQPWIGQFALDLLEEDA' A
#
# COMPACT_ATOMS: atom_id res chain seq x y z
N MET A 1 26.32 15.22 12.90
CA MET A 1 25.82 13.83 12.94
C MET A 1 24.41 13.86 13.52
N THR A 2 23.40 14.32 12.76
CA THR A 2 22.12 14.64 13.40
C THR A 2 20.89 14.55 12.49
N ASN A 3 20.90 13.67 11.47
CA ASN A 3 19.70 13.49 10.63
C ASN A 3 19.09 12.08 10.81
N ALA A 4 19.86 11.01 10.59
CA ALA A 4 19.33 9.65 10.65
C ALA A 4 18.73 9.26 12.02
N TYR A 5 19.34 9.70 13.13
CA TYR A 5 18.86 9.34 14.47
C TYR A 5 17.52 10.02 14.83
N GLY A 6 17.28 11.23 14.33
CA GLY A 6 16.05 11.98 14.57
C GLY A 6 14.87 11.47 13.73
N GLU A 7 15.14 10.93 12.54
CA GLU A 7 14.12 10.31 11.68
C GLU A 7 13.70 8.93 12.19
N ILE A 8 14.66 8.10 12.62
CA ILE A 8 14.37 6.78 13.23
C ILE A 8 13.49 6.96 14.47
N SER A 9 13.61 8.06 15.22
CA SER A 9 12.84 8.30 16.45
C SER A 9 11.35 8.60 16.20
N ARG A 10 10.91 8.80 14.95
CA ARG A 10 9.50 9.10 14.58
C ARG A 10 8.81 7.95 13.84
N TYR A 11 9.28 6.71 14.06
CA TYR A 11 8.69 5.53 13.43
C TYR A 11 7.18 5.36 13.75
N ASP A 12 6.72 5.91 14.88
CA ASP A 12 5.33 5.88 15.32
C ASP A 12 4.37 6.71 14.47
N SER A 13 4.89 7.64 13.67
CA SER A 13 4.10 8.51 12.80
C SER A 13 3.76 7.93 11.43
N TYR A 14 4.30 6.76 11.09
CA TYR A 14 4.10 6.12 9.79
C TYR A 14 3.10 4.96 9.88
N GLU A 15 2.25 4.79 8.87
CA GLU A 15 1.36 3.61 8.79
C GLU A 15 2.12 2.28 8.66
N TYR A 16 3.26 2.29 7.98
CA TYR A 16 4.09 1.10 7.76
C TYR A 16 5.56 1.41 8.03
N VAL A 17 6.22 0.51 8.76
CA VAL A 17 7.67 0.55 9.03
C VAL A 17 8.25 -0.78 8.61
N LEU A 18 9.30 -0.75 7.79
CA LEU A 18 10.03 -1.93 7.35
C LEU A 18 11.43 -1.92 7.97
N VAL A 19 11.81 -3.04 8.60
CA VAL A 19 13.17 -3.25 9.10
C VAL A 19 13.97 -3.96 8.02
N ASN A 20 14.99 -3.29 7.50
CA ASN A 20 15.80 -3.82 6.41
C ASN A 20 16.91 -4.75 6.94
N GLU A 21 16.56 -5.99 7.28
CA GLU A 21 17.52 -7.05 7.66
C GLU A 21 18.06 -7.78 6.43
N ASP A 22 17.19 -8.04 5.46
CA ASP A 22 17.50 -8.56 4.12
C ASP A 22 16.86 -7.67 3.06
N PHE A 23 17.64 -7.32 2.04
CA PHE A 23 17.21 -6.36 1.02
C PHE A 23 16.11 -6.92 0.11
N ASP A 24 16.25 -8.17 -0.33
CA ASP A 24 15.29 -8.79 -1.24
C ASP A 24 13.96 -9.01 -0.53
N GLU A 25 13.98 -9.49 0.71
CA GLU A 25 12.79 -9.65 1.55
C GLU A 25 12.09 -8.30 1.80
N THR A 26 12.85 -7.28 2.20
CA THR A 26 12.30 -5.93 2.45
C THR A 26 11.69 -5.33 1.19
N TYR A 27 12.28 -5.60 0.03
CA TYR A 27 11.76 -5.16 -1.25
C TYR A 27 10.43 -5.87 -1.61
N GLU A 28 10.32 -7.17 -1.35
CA GLU A 28 9.05 -7.91 -1.50
C GLU A 28 7.96 -7.38 -0.57
N HIS A 29 8.30 -7.05 0.68
CA HIS A 29 7.37 -6.42 1.62
C HIS A 29 6.87 -5.05 1.13
N LEU A 30 7.78 -4.21 0.63
CA LEU A 30 7.41 -2.92 0.06
C LEU A 30 6.46 -3.07 -1.13
N LYS A 31 6.76 -3.97 -2.07
CA LYS A 31 5.88 -4.24 -3.22
C LYS A 31 4.51 -4.71 -2.77
N THR A 32 4.47 -5.60 -1.77
CA THR A 32 3.22 -6.12 -1.20
C THR A 32 2.36 -5.00 -0.62
N ILE A 33 2.95 -4.11 0.17
CA ILE A 33 2.24 -2.96 0.74
C ILE A 33 1.67 -2.09 -0.38
N ILE A 34 2.47 -1.72 -1.37
CA ILE A 34 2.00 -0.87 -2.49
C ILE A 34 0.90 -1.56 -3.30
N ALA A 35 1.01 -2.88 -3.51
CA ALA A 35 -0.03 -3.65 -4.20
C ALA A 35 -1.35 -3.64 -3.41
N ALA A 36 -1.30 -3.90 -2.10
CA ALA A 36 -2.46 -3.87 -1.22
C ALA A 36 -3.12 -2.48 -1.19
N GLU A 37 -2.32 -1.42 -1.05
CA GLU A 37 -2.80 -0.03 -1.07
C GLU A 37 -3.51 0.31 -2.37
N ARG A 38 -3.02 -0.17 -3.53
CA ARG A 38 -3.66 0.02 -4.83
C ARG A 38 -4.99 -0.73 -4.97
N LEU A 39 -5.14 -1.86 -4.28
CA LEU A 39 -6.38 -2.65 -4.28
C LEU A 39 -7.44 -2.10 -3.33
N GLN A 40 -7.15 -1.08 -2.52
CA GLN A 40 -8.15 -0.47 -1.67
C GLN A 40 -9.31 0.12 -2.49
N ARG A 41 -10.55 -0.17 -2.08
CA ARG A 41 -11.78 0.23 -2.80
C ARG A 41 -11.81 1.71 -3.18
N HIS A 42 -11.36 2.60 -2.28
CA HIS A 42 -11.37 4.04 -2.52
C HIS A 42 -10.42 4.48 -3.65
N ARG A 43 -9.38 3.68 -3.95
CA ARG A 43 -8.46 3.89 -5.07
C ARG A 43 -8.90 3.23 -6.37
N GLN A 44 -10.01 2.50 -6.33
CA GLN A 44 -10.59 1.81 -7.48
C GLN A 44 -11.97 2.41 -7.83
N PRO A 45 -12.05 3.70 -8.21
CA PRO A 45 -13.32 4.39 -8.48
C PRO A 45 -14.10 3.77 -9.65
N TRP A 46 -13.40 3.06 -10.55
CA TRP A 46 -13.98 2.41 -11.72
C TRP A 46 -14.77 1.13 -11.40
N ILE A 47 -14.52 0.47 -10.26
CA ILE A 47 -15.19 -0.80 -9.90
C ILE A 47 -16.70 -0.60 -9.76
N GLY A 48 -17.14 0.56 -9.28
CA GLY A 48 -18.57 0.84 -9.09
C GLY A 48 -19.34 0.79 -10.41
N GLN A 49 -18.86 1.49 -11.43
CA GLN A 49 -19.49 1.47 -12.76
C GLN A 49 -19.35 0.08 -13.40
N PHE A 50 -18.18 -0.52 -13.33
CA PHE A 50 -17.94 -1.86 -13.88
C PHE A 50 -18.91 -2.92 -13.33
N ALA A 51 -19.21 -2.88 -12.03
CA ALA A 51 -20.16 -3.80 -11.42
C ALA A 51 -21.61 -3.54 -11.86
N LEU A 52 -21.99 -2.28 -12.09
CA LEU A 52 -23.32 -1.94 -12.62
C LEU A 52 -23.48 -2.46 -14.05
N ASP A 53 -22.49 -2.21 -14.91
CA ASP A 53 -22.50 -2.67 -16.30
C ASP A 53 -22.68 -4.19 -16.38
N LEU A 54 -21.96 -4.95 -15.54
CA LEU A 54 -22.09 -6.41 -15.48
C LEU A 54 -23.48 -6.88 -15.03
N LEU A 55 -24.12 -6.17 -14.11
CA LEU A 55 -25.48 -6.51 -13.66
C LEU A 55 -26.54 -6.17 -14.71
N GLU A 56 -26.29 -5.19 -15.57
CA GLU A 56 -27.16 -4.83 -16.70
C GLU A 56 -27.03 -5.83 -17.87
N GLU A 57 -25.85 -6.41 -18.09
CA GLU A 57 -25.63 -7.44 -19.13
C GLU A 57 -26.38 -8.77 -18.85
N ASP A 58 -26.59 -9.10 -17.57
CA ASP A 58 -27.29 -10.32 -17.13
C ASP A 58 -28.83 -10.18 -17.14
N ALA A 59 -29.37 -8.97 -17.37
CA ALA A 59 -30.80 -8.63 -17.28
C ALA A 59 -31.53 -8.63 -18.64
#